data_AF-A0A3B1CJL4-F1
#
_entry.id   AF-A0A3B1CJL4-F1
#
_cell.length_a   1.000
_cell.length_b   1.000
_cell.length_c   1.000
_cell.angle_alpha   90.00
_cell.angle_beta   90.00
_cell.angle_gamma   90.00
#
_symmetry.space_group_name_H-M   'P 1'
#
loop_
_entity.id
_entity.type
_entity.pdbx_description
1 polymer ?
#
loop_
_entity_poly.entity_id
_entity_poly.type
_entity_poly.pdbx_seq_one_letter_code
_entity_poly.pdbx_strand_id
1 'polypeptide(L)'
;MKKINFVSIVLVAAFTALPLFSTSASAESAKDNYGLYCVQCHGLAGTGGGINAPHLGVAPRNHTSAKDMGELSDANVATAIRDGGLSVGKSSQMPSFKTVLTDAEIADIVKLLREKCKCEGKKK
;
A
#
# COMPACT_ATOMS: atom_id res chain seq x y z
N MET A 1 -25.12 73.86 -18.58
CA MET A 1 -23.90 73.28 -17.99
C MET A 1 -24.22 71.87 -17.48
N LYS A 2 -23.74 70.82 -18.16
CA LYS A 2 -23.65 69.44 -17.65
C LYS A 2 -22.41 68.81 -18.31
N LYS A 3 -21.38 68.52 -17.52
CA LYS A 3 -20.13 67.92 -17.98
C LYS A 3 -20.31 66.41 -18.04
N ILE A 4 -20.07 65.81 -19.21
CA ILE A 4 -20.06 64.37 -19.42
C ILE A 4 -18.64 63.89 -19.14
N ASN A 5 -18.46 63.05 -18.12
CA ASN A 5 -17.15 62.49 -17.77
C ASN A 5 -16.94 61.17 -18.52
N PHE A 6 -16.02 61.21 -19.48
CA PHE A 6 -15.31 60.05 -20.00
C PHE A 6 -14.47 59.45 -18.87
N VAL A 7 -14.93 58.36 -18.26
CA VAL A 7 -14.04 57.45 -17.53
C VAL A 7 -14.11 56.10 -18.22
N SER A 8 -13.13 55.96 -19.11
CA SER A 8 -12.51 54.75 -19.62
C SER A 8 -12.83 53.48 -18.85
N ILE A 9 -13.33 52.50 -19.61
CA ILE A 9 -12.90 51.10 -19.65
C ILE A 9 -11.91 50.74 -18.53
N VAL A 10 -12.38 50.02 -17.51
CA VAL A 10 -11.52 49.14 -16.71
C VAL A 10 -12.07 47.73 -16.85
N LEU A 11 -11.31 46.95 -17.60
CA LEU A 11 -11.41 45.52 -17.79
C LEU A 11 -11.45 44.84 -16.40
N VAL A 12 -12.62 44.36 -15.95
CA VAL A 12 -12.70 43.52 -14.74
C VAL A 12 -12.24 42.11 -15.12
N ALA A 13 -10.95 41.95 -15.40
CA ALA A 13 -10.28 40.66 -15.45
C ALA A 13 -9.90 40.27 -14.01
N ALA A 14 -10.91 40.02 -13.18
CA ALA A 14 -10.73 39.43 -11.86
C ALA A 14 -11.33 38.03 -11.88
N PHE A 15 -10.80 37.16 -12.75
CA PHE A 15 -10.85 35.71 -12.54
C PHE A 15 -9.90 35.43 -11.37
N THR A 16 -10.40 35.71 -10.16
CA THR A 16 -9.73 35.40 -8.90
C THR A 16 -9.34 33.92 -8.93
N ALA A 17 -8.04 33.69 -8.83
CA ALA A 17 -7.45 32.36 -8.79
C ALA A 17 -8.22 31.46 -7.82
N LEU A 18 -8.87 30.42 -8.36
CA LEU A 18 -9.36 29.33 -7.52
C LEU A 18 -8.13 28.69 -6.86
N PRO A 19 -8.09 28.55 -5.52
CA PRO A 19 -7.07 27.73 -4.91
C PRO A 19 -7.25 26.30 -5.44
N LEU A 20 -6.25 25.81 -6.16
CA LEU A 20 -6.10 24.40 -6.46
C LEU A 20 -5.87 23.70 -5.11
N PHE A 21 -6.96 23.26 -4.48
CA PHE A 21 -6.86 22.31 -3.39
C PHE A 21 -6.35 21.00 -3.99
N SER A 22 -5.03 20.83 -3.98
CA SER A 22 -4.41 19.53 -4.24
C SER A 22 -4.84 18.60 -3.11
N THR A 23 -5.88 17.81 -3.35
CA THR A 23 -6.22 16.69 -2.48
C THR A 23 -5.17 15.61 -2.73
N SER A 24 -4.03 15.70 -2.03
CA SER A 24 -3.13 14.56 -1.94
C SER A 24 -3.88 13.47 -1.18
N ALA A 25 -4.27 12.39 -1.87
CA ALA A 25 -4.65 11.18 -1.17
C ALA A 25 -3.47 10.77 -0.29
N SER A 26 -3.62 10.83 1.02
CA SER A 26 -2.60 10.37 1.95
C SER A 26 -2.36 8.89 1.69
N ALA A 27 -1.10 8.47 1.52
CA ALA A 27 -0.76 7.05 1.45
C ALA A 27 -1.20 6.39 2.76
N GLU A 28 -1.90 5.26 2.65
CA GLU A 28 -2.39 4.53 3.81
C GLU A 28 -1.21 3.86 4.51
N SER A 29 -1.23 3.80 5.85
CA SER A 29 -0.08 3.25 6.57
C SER A 29 0.11 1.76 6.29
N ALA A 30 1.34 1.25 6.39
CA ALA A 30 1.59 -0.19 6.24
C ALA A 30 0.79 -1.04 7.23
N LYS A 31 0.51 -0.52 8.44
CA LYS A 31 -0.28 -1.23 9.45
C LYS A 31 -1.74 -1.34 9.04
N ASP A 32 -2.31 -0.26 8.51
CA ASP A 32 -3.70 -0.22 8.07
C ASP A 32 -3.89 -1.07 6.81
N ASN A 33 -2.99 -0.94 5.83
CA ASN A 33 -2.96 -1.81 4.65
C ASN A 33 -2.80 -3.30 5.02
N TYR A 34 -1.89 -3.63 5.95
CA TYR A 34 -1.74 -5.01 6.44
C TYR A 34 -3.02 -5.50 7.13
N GLY A 35 -3.66 -4.63 7.93
CA GLY A 35 -4.93 -4.89 8.61
C GLY A 35 -6.06 -5.22 7.64
N LEU A 36 -6.20 -4.44 6.58
CA LEU A 36 -7.26 -4.59 5.59
C LEU A 36 -7.05 -5.81 4.68
N TYR A 37 -5.83 -6.00 4.17
CA TYR A 37 -5.59 -6.94 3.08
C TYR A 37 -4.95 -8.26 3.51
N CYS A 38 -4.18 -8.28 4.59
CA CYS A 38 -3.35 -9.43 4.94
C CYS A 38 -3.92 -10.26 6.10
N VAL A 39 -4.54 -9.61 7.09
CA VAL A 39 -5.00 -10.24 8.35
C VAL A 39 -6.03 -11.34 8.10
N GLN A 40 -6.88 -11.21 7.09
CA GLN A 40 -7.93 -12.19 6.81
C GLN A 40 -7.38 -13.60 6.61
N CYS A 41 -6.17 -13.72 6.06
CA CYS A 41 -5.49 -15.00 5.86
C CYS A 41 -4.32 -15.20 6.84
N HIS A 42 -3.49 -14.17 7.07
CA HIS A 42 -2.28 -14.30 7.89
C HIS A 42 -2.50 -14.06 9.39
N GLY A 43 -3.68 -13.55 9.79
CA GLY A 43 -4.04 -13.22 11.17
C GLY A 43 -3.44 -11.90 11.67
N LEU A 44 -3.99 -11.37 12.75
CA LEU A 44 -3.56 -10.11 13.37
C LEU A 44 -2.08 -10.15 13.80
N ALA A 45 -1.67 -11.26 14.41
CA ALA A 45 -0.29 -11.49 14.79
C ALA A 45 0.62 -11.78 13.57
N GLY A 46 0.05 -12.17 12.42
CA GLY A 46 0.80 -12.57 11.24
C GLY A 46 1.32 -14.01 11.28
N THR A 47 0.77 -14.86 12.14
CA THR A 47 1.23 -16.24 12.32
C THR A 47 0.72 -17.23 11.27
N GLY A 48 -0.10 -16.78 10.33
CA GLY A 48 -0.76 -17.63 9.32
C GLY A 48 -2.14 -18.14 9.74
N GLY A 49 -2.63 -17.75 10.91
CA GLY A 49 -3.91 -18.18 11.49
C GLY A 49 -5.04 -17.17 11.33
N GLY A 50 -5.20 -16.58 10.14
CA GLY A 50 -6.34 -15.69 9.85
C GLY A 50 -7.67 -16.46 9.76
N ILE A 51 -8.79 -15.75 9.79
CA ILE A 51 -10.13 -16.34 9.75
C ILE A 51 -10.35 -17.23 8.50
N ASN A 52 -9.71 -16.90 7.39
CA ASN A 52 -9.81 -17.67 6.16
C ASN A 52 -8.85 -18.87 6.11
N ALA A 53 -7.84 -18.96 7.00
CA ALA A 53 -6.80 -19.99 6.94
C ALA A 53 -7.33 -21.44 6.92
N PRO A 54 -8.40 -21.82 7.67
CA PRO A 54 -8.97 -23.17 7.59
C PRO A 54 -9.59 -23.53 6.24
N HIS A 55 -9.85 -22.54 5.38
CA HIS A 55 -10.48 -22.71 4.06
C HIS A 55 -9.46 -22.64 2.91
N LEU A 56 -8.17 -22.54 3.21
CA LEU A 56 -7.09 -22.53 2.23
C LEU A 56 -6.51 -23.93 2.05
N GLY A 57 -6.18 -24.29 0.80
CA GLY A 57 -5.54 -25.58 0.51
C GLY A 57 -4.10 -25.68 1.01
N VAL A 58 -3.48 -24.55 1.33
CA VAL A 58 -2.14 -24.45 1.92
C VAL A 58 -2.16 -23.36 2.99
N ALA A 59 -1.56 -23.65 4.15
CA ALA A 59 -1.45 -22.69 5.24
C ALA A 59 -0.67 -21.42 4.78
N PRO A 60 -1.17 -20.21 5.10
CA PRO A 60 -0.43 -18.98 4.88
C PRO A 60 0.89 -18.97 5.64
N ARG A 61 1.89 -18.27 5.09
CA ARG A 61 3.19 -18.13 5.74
C ARG A 61 3.06 -17.42 7.08
N ASN A 62 3.82 -17.90 8.07
CA ASN A 62 4.04 -17.21 9.32
C ASN A 62 5.05 -16.05 9.13
N HIS A 63 4.57 -14.81 9.16
CA HIS A 63 5.35 -13.58 9.03
C HIS A 63 6.17 -13.23 10.28
N THR A 64 5.97 -13.91 11.42
CA THR A 64 6.78 -13.70 12.63
C THR A 64 7.97 -14.66 12.71
N SER A 65 8.07 -15.62 11.79
CA SER A 65 9.17 -16.58 11.76
C SER A 65 10.43 -15.93 11.20
N ALA A 66 11.37 -15.56 12.07
CA ALA A 66 12.68 -15.02 11.66
C ALA A 66 13.41 -15.96 10.69
N LYS A 67 13.34 -17.27 10.96
CA LYS A 67 13.93 -18.31 10.11
C LYS A 67 13.33 -18.28 8.71
N ASP A 68 12.01 -18.40 8.60
CA ASP A 68 11.37 -18.60 7.30
C ASP A 68 11.27 -17.30 6.50
N MET A 69 11.16 -16.16 7.17
CA MET A 69 11.13 -14.83 6.51
C MET A 69 12.54 -14.36 6.17
N GLY A 70 13.55 -14.67 6.98
CA GLY A 70 14.94 -14.32 6.72
C GLY A 70 15.50 -15.01 5.47
N GLU A 71 14.98 -16.20 5.12
CA GLU A 71 15.33 -16.90 3.88
C GLU A 71 14.87 -16.19 2.60
N LEU A 72 13.98 -15.20 2.69
CA LEU A 72 13.41 -14.47 1.55
C LEU A 72 14.08 -13.10 1.40
N SER A 73 14.47 -12.73 0.18
CA SER A 73 14.88 -11.35 -0.10
C SER A 73 13.67 -10.40 -0.06
N ASP A 74 13.90 -9.12 0.19
CA ASP A 74 12.83 -8.11 0.17
C ASP A 74 12.13 -8.04 -1.19
N ALA A 75 12.87 -8.25 -2.28
CA ALA A 75 12.31 -8.33 -3.61
C ALA A 75 11.38 -9.55 -3.79
N ASN A 76 11.71 -10.71 -3.19
CA ASN A 76 10.81 -11.87 -3.26
C ASN A 76 9.51 -11.60 -2.49
N VAL A 77 9.60 -10.97 -1.32
CA VAL A 77 8.43 -10.60 -0.52
C VAL A 77 7.58 -9.56 -1.26
N ALA A 78 8.20 -8.52 -1.81
CA ALA A 78 7.51 -7.50 -2.60
C ALA A 78 6.82 -8.09 -3.84
N THR A 79 7.47 -9.00 -4.57
CA THR A 79 6.86 -9.70 -5.71
C THR A 79 5.68 -10.57 -5.28
N ALA A 80 5.77 -11.29 -4.15
CA ALA A 80 4.64 -12.07 -3.65
C ALA A 80 3.42 -11.19 -3.31
N ILE A 81 3.64 -10.00 -2.73
CA ILE A 81 2.56 -9.05 -2.42
C ILE A 81 2.02 -8.43 -3.71
N ARG A 82 2.89 -7.90 -4.57
CA ARG A 82 2.50 -7.21 -5.81
C ARG A 82 1.79 -8.16 -6.77
N ASP A 83 2.38 -9.31 -7.05
CA ASP A 83 2.00 -10.20 -8.15
C ASP A 83 1.29 -11.48 -7.68
N GLY A 84 1.11 -11.66 -6.36
CA GLY A 84 0.40 -12.78 -5.76
C GLY A 84 1.26 -14.04 -5.59
N GLY A 85 0.72 -15.05 -4.92
CA GLY A 85 1.48 -16.24 -4.51
C GLY A 85 2.00 -17.08 -5.67
N LEU A 86 1.25 -17.22 -6.77
CA LEU A 86 1.69 -18.00 -7.94
C LEU A 86 2.99 -17.44 -8.56
N SER A 87 3.19 -16.12 -8.53
CA SER A 87 4.37 -15.47 -9.09
C SER A 87 5.69 -15.90 -8.43
N VAL A 88 5.59 -16.44 -7.21
CA VAL A 88 6.72 -16.95 -6.42
C VAL A 88 6.60 -18.45 -6.13
N GLY A 89 5.82 -19.18 -6.93
CA GLY A 89 5.64 -20.63 -6.80
C GLY A 89 4.91 -21.05 -5.53
N LYS A 90 3.96 -20.23 -5.05
CA LYS A 90 3.09 -20.50 -3.89
C LYS A 90 1.63 -20.54 -4.32
N SER A 91 0.73 -20.72 -3.34
CA SER A 91 -0.71 -20.87 -3.58
C SER A 91 -1.30 -19.70 -4.39
N SER A 92 -2.18 -20.02 -5.35
CA SER A 92 -2.98 -19.05 -6.10
C SER A 92 -4.01 -18.31 -5.26
N GLN A 93 -4.27 -18.78 -4.04
CA GLN A 93 -5.19 -18.14 -3.11
C GLN A 93 -4.60 -16.89 -2.44
N MET A 94 -3.28 -16.65 -2.57
CA MET A 94 -2.69 -15.35 -2.24
C MET A 94 -2.83 -14.43 -3.48
N PRO A 95 -3.74 -13.45 -3.47
CA PRO A 95 -4.03 -12.62 -4.64
C PRO A 95 -2.90 -11.62 -4.92
N SER A 96 -2.92 -11.06 -6.13
CA SER A 96 -2.09 -9.91 -6.51
C SER A 96 -2.70 -8.62 -5.96
N PHE A 97 -1.85 -7.75 -5.41
CA PHE A 97 -2.26 -6.43 -4.90
C PHE A 97 -1.77 -5.24 -5.74
N LYS A 98 -1.14 -5.48 -6.91
CA LYS A 98 -0.55 -4.44 -7.77
C LYS A 98 -1.50 -3.33 -8.24
N THR A 99 -2.83 -3.58 -8.23
CA THR A 99 -3.84 -2.58 -8.63
C THR A 99 -4.51 -1.91 -7.43
N VAL A 100 -4.12 -2.30 -6.21
CA VAL A 100 -4.71 -1.83 -4.95
C VAL A 100 -3.68 -1.07 -4.13
N LEU A 101 -2.43 -1.52 -4.15
CA LEU A 101 -1.32 -0.92 -3.42
C LEU A 101 -0.28 -0.37 -4.39
N THR A 102 0.25 0.81 -4.08
CA THR A 102 1.41 1.38 -4.77
C THR A 102 2.70 0.64 -4.41
N ASP A 103 3.74 0.79 -5.23
CA ASP A 103 5.05 0.19 -4.94
C ASP A 103 5.65 0.72 -3.61
N ALA A 104 5.35 1.97 -3.24
CA ALA A 104 5.77 2.56 -1.97
C ALA A 104 5.07 1.90 -0.78
N GLU A 105 3.76 1.69 -0.86
CA GLU A 105 2.99 1.00 0.18
C GLU A 105 3.42 -0.47 0.32
N ILE A 106 3.70 -1.14 -0.81
CA ILE A 106 4.25 -2.50 -0.79
C ILE A 106 5.61 -2.51 -0.08
N ALA A 107 6.49 -1.56 -0.37
CA ALA A 107 7.78 -1.45 0.30
C ALA A 107 7.63 -1.20 1.82
N ASP A 108 6.65 -0.39 2.23
CA ASP A 108 6.40 -0.15 3.65
C ASP A 108 5.78 -1.38 4.35
N ILE A 109 4.94 -2.16 3.66
CA ILE A 109 4.50 -3.47 4.18
C ILE A 109 5.70 -4.41 4.33
N VAL A 110 6.64 -4.45 3.38
CA VAL A 110 7.85 -5.27 3.52
C VAL A 110 8.63 -4.89 4.79
N LYS A 111 8.81 -3.59 5.07
CA LYS A 111 9.44 -3.12 6.32
C LYS A 111 8.67 -3.60 7.55
N LEU A 112 7.35 -3.46 7.57
CA LEU A 112 6.51 -3.96 8.65
C LEU A 112 6.68 -5.49 8.86
N LEU A 113 6.80 -6.26 7.78
CA LEU A 113 7.06 -7.70 7.88
C LEU A 113 8.44 -8.00 8.48
N ARG A 114 9.47 -7.18 8.18
CA ARG A 114 10.80 -7.28 8.81
C ARG A 114 10.77 -6.97 10.30
N GLU A 115 10.01 -5.96 10.71
CA GLU A 115 9.78 -5.66 12.12
C GLU A 115 9.07 -6.83 12.84
N LYS A 116 8.05 -7.41 12.21
CA LYS A 116 7.30 -8.57 12.77
C LYS A 116 8.18 -9.81 12.94
N CYS A 117 8.99 -10.15 11.93
CA CYS A 117 9.90 -11.31 12.02
C CYS A 117 11.15 -11.02 12.86
N LYS A 118 11.46 -9.75 13.14
CA LYS A 118 12.73 -9.30 13.72
C LYS A 118 13.93 -9.88 12.96
N CYS A 119 13.87 -9.79 11.64
CA CYS A 119 14.83 -10.41 10.74
C CYS A 119 15.18 -9.48 9.57
N GLU A 120 16.35 -9.68 8.99
CA GLU A 120 16.72 -9.07 7.71
C GLU A 120 16.47 -10.07 6.57
N GLY A 121 16.07 -9.58 5.40
CA GLY A 121 15.95 -10.42 4.22
C GLY A 121 17.32 -10.86 3.70
N LYS A 122 17.38 -12.02 3.03
CA LYS A 122 18.58 -12.39 2.27
C LYS A 122 18.97 -11.27 1.32
N LYS A 123 20.22 -10.83 1.40
CA LYS A 123 20.84 -10.01 0.36
C LYS A 123 20.90 -10.88 -0.91
N LYS A 124 20.43 -10.32 -2.03
CA LYS A 124 20.44 -11.00 -3.32
C LYS A 124 21.85 -11.45 -3.69
#